data_AF-A0A8W8MZI0-F1
#
_entry.id   AF-A0A8W8MZI0-F1
#
_cell.length_a   1.000
_cell.length_b   1.000
_cell.length_c   1.000
_cell.angle_alpha   90.00
_cell.angle_beta   90.00
_cell.angle_gamma   90.00
#
_symmetry.space_group_name_H-M   'P 1'
#
loop_
_entity.id
_entity.type
_entity.pdbx_description
1 polymer ?
#
loop_
_entity_poly.entity_id
_entity_poly.type
_entity_poly.pdbx_seq_one_letter_code
_entity_poly.pdbx_strand_id
1 'polypeptide(L)'
;FVKIQDKLRKAVGSLDYFTQNEWVFSNKNLDDLLNKMTPEDRKTFNFNVKSIHWPTYMESYCLGIKRFVLREELSELSKARQTLKRLQRINFAVNVFLFIAVWRLLINRVAVARTLWNFLLGWAIRIFKRMPKVAKSS
;
A
#
# COMPACT_ATOMS: atom_id res chain seq x y z
N PHE A 1 10.82 -13.17 21.33
CA PHE A 1 9.85 -13.46 20.26
C PHE A 1 8.67 -14.32 20.74
N VAL A 2 8.88 -15.54 21.26
CA VAL A 2 7.78 -16.44 21.71
C VAL A 2 6.80 -15.82 22.72
N LYS A 3 7.30 -15.10 23.75
CA LYS A 3 6.44 -14.43 24.75
C LYS A 3 5.55 -13.32 24.18
N ILE A 4 6.03 -12.62 23.14
CA ILE A 4 5.25 -11.55 22.47
C ILE A 4 4.15 -12.17 21.62
N GLN A 5 4.47 -13.24 20.90
CA GLN A 5 3.48 -13.99 20.11
C GLN A 5 2.39 -14.59 21.00
N ASP A 6 2.74 -15.10 22.18
CA ASP A 6 1.75 -15.65 23.12
C ASP A 6 0.79 -14.57 23.65
N LYS A 7 1.30 -13.39 24.00
CA LYS A 7 0.47 -12.24 24.39
C LYS A 7 -0.44 -11.77 23.27
N LEU A 8 0.09 -11.67 22.04
CA LEU A 8 -0.69 -11.28 20.87
C LEU A 8 -1.81 -12.29 20.60
N ARG A 9 -1.50 -13.59 20.66
CA ARG A 9 -2.48 -14.67 20.47
C ARG A 9 -3.60 -14.62 21.51
N LYS A 10 -3.27 -14.37 22.79
CA LYS A 10 -4.28 -14.21 23.85
C LYS A 10 -5.17 -12.99 23.61
N ALA A 11 -4.59 -11.85 23.23
CA ALA A 11 -5.34 -10.64 22.92
C ALA A 11 -6.28 -10.84 21.71
N VAL A 12 -5.77 -11.43 20.62
CA VAL A 12 -6.58 -11.77 19.45
C VAL A 12 -7.70 -12.75 19.82
N GLY A 13 -7.39 -13.80 20.57
CA GLY A 13 -8.38 -14.77 21.04
C GLY A 13 -9.48 -14.13 21.90
N SER A 14 -9.17 -13.11 22.70
CA SER A 14 -10.18 -12.38 23.47
C SER A 14 -11.08 -11.48 22.63
N LEU A 15 -10.60 -11.03 21.48
CA LEU A 15 -11.36 -10.19 20.54
C LEU A 15 -12.18 -11.01 19.54
N ASP A 16 -11.84 -12.29 19.36
CA ASP A 16 -12.34 -13.16 18.30
C ASP A 16 -13.88 -13.20 18.25
N TYR A 17 -14.51 -13.37 19.41
CA TYR A 17 -15.97 -13.33 19.54
C TYR A 17 -16.59 -12.01 19.08
N PHE A 18 -15.95 -10.88 19.36
CA PHE A 18 -16.47 -9.57 19.00
C PHE A 18 -16.27 -9.26 17.52
N THR A 19 -15.19 -9.77 16.92
CA THR A 19 -14.83 -9.48 15.53
C THR A 19 -15.44 -10.43 14.51
N GLN A 20 -15.75 -11.68 14.89
CA GLN A 20 -16.27 -12.70 13.97
C GLN A 20 -17.80 -12.75 13.88
N ASN A 21 -18.50 -12.20 14.86
CA ASN A 21 -19.96 -12.20 14.87
C ASN A 21 -20.52 -10.93 14.23
N GLU A 22 -21.63 -11.08 13.50
CA GLU A 22 -22.38 -9.94 13.00
C GLU A 22 -23.24 -9.32 14.11
N TRP A 23 -23.16 -8.00 14.23
CA TRP A 23 -23.92 -7.25 15.21
C TRP A 23 -24.94 -6.37 14.47
N VAL A 24 -26.22 -6.74 14.56
CA VAL A 24 -27.30 -5.94 13.99
C VAL A 24 -27.76 -4.92 15.02
N PHE A 25 -27.28 -3.68 14.89
CA PHE A 25 -27.73 -2.56 15.72
C PHE A 25 -28.95 -1.88 15.08
N SER A 26 -30.08 -1.84 15.80
CA SER A 26 -31.29 -1.14 15.36
C SER A 26 -31.28 0.31 15.85
N ASN A 27 -31.36 1.27 14.92
CA ASN A 27 -31.34 2.70 15.23
C ASN A 27 -32.71 3.39 15.11
N LYS A 28 -33.81 2.62 15.01
CA LYS A 28 -35.16 3.16 14.77
C LYS A 28 -35.55 4.27 15.75
N ASN A 29 -35.28 4.08 17.04
CA ASN A 29 -35.61 5.08 18.07
C ASN A 29 -34.83 6.39 17.89
N LEU A 30 -33.60 6.33 17.39
CA LEU A 30 -32.79 7.53 17.12
C LEU A 30 -33.31 8.28 15.90
N ASP A 31 -33.71 7.57 14.85
CA ASP A 31 -34.30 8.16 13.65
C ASP A 31 -35.65 8.83 13.98
N ASP A 32 -36.50 8.16 14.76
CA ASP A 32 -37.79 8.71 15.20
C ASP A 32 -37.61 9.96 16.08
N LEU A 33 -36.63 9.93 16.98
CA LEU A 33 -36.29 11.09 17.81
C LEU A 33 -35.81 12.25 16.94
N LEU A 34 -34.89 12.00 16.00
CA LEU A 34 -34.38 13.02 15.10
C LEU A 34 -35.52 13.66 14.30
N ASN A 35 -36.49 12.87 13.83
CA ASN A 35 -37.66 13.36 13.09
C ASN A 35 -38.59 14.24 13.92
N LYS A 36 -38.70 13.98 15.23
CA LYS A 36 -39.53 14.76 16.16
C LYS A 36 -38.88 16.06 16.64
N MET A 37 -37.57 16.21 16.49
CA MET A 37 -36.86 17.42 16.92
C MET A 37 -37.09 18.60 15.99
N THR A 38 -37.16 19.80 16.58
CA THR A 38 -37.18 21.07 15.84
C THR A 38 -35.84 21.30 15.10
N PRO A 39 -35.82 22.12 14.03
CA PRO A 39 -34.57 22.47 13.35
C PRO A 39 -33.52 23.10 14.28
N GLU A 40 -33.95 23.88 15.27
CA GLU A 40 -33.11 24.52 16.28
C GLU A 40 -32.45 23.50 17.21
N ASP A 41 -33.23 22.53 17.70
CA ASP A 41 -32.73 21.46 18.57
C ASP A 41 -31.75 20.56 17.82
N ARG A 42 -32.04 20.24 16.55
CA ARG A 42 -31.14 19.43 15.71
C ARG A 42 -29.78 20.10 15.49
N LYS A 43 -29.73 21.44 15.42
CA LYS A 43 -28.48 22.19 15.30
C LYS A 43 -27.71 22.20 16.62
N THR A 44 -28.42 22.36 17.74
CA THR A 44 -27.81 22.42 19.07
C THR A 44 -27.29 21.06 19.53
N PHE A 45 -28.03 19.99 19.24
CA PHE A 45 -27.73 18.62 19.64
C PHE A 45 -27.68 17.68 18.42
N ASN A 46 -26.68 17.88 17.56
CA ASN A 46 -26.52 17.05 16.37
C ASN A 46 -25.90 15.69 16.71
N PHE A 47 -26.73 14.64 16.73
CA PHE A 47 -26.29 13.24 16.81
C PHE A 47 -26.42 12.50 15.46
N ASN A 48 -26.65 13.21 14.36
CA ASN A 48 -26.74 12.62 13.04
C ASN A 48 -25.34 12.27 12.51
N VAL A 49 -24.98 10.99 12.60
CA VAL A 49 -23.69 10.45 12.14
C VAL A 49 -23.47 10.63 10.63
N LYS A 50 -24.54 10.77 9.83
CA LYS A 50 -24.45 11.01 8.37
C LYS A 50 -23.86 12.37 8.04
N SER A 51 -23.87 13.31 8.98
CA SER A 51 -23.30 14.65 8.81
C SER A 51 -21.77 14.68 8.91
N ILE A 52 -21.15 13.59 9.36
CA ILE A 52 -19.70 13.50 9.55
C ILE A 52 -19.00 13.31 8.19
N HIS A 53 -17.98 14.13 7.93
CA HIS A 53 -17.05 13.87 6.83
C HIS A 53 -16.08 12.75 7.23
N TRP A 54 -16.50 11.51 6.98
CA TRP A 54 -15.81 10.30 7.41
C TRP A 54 -14.32 10.22 7.03
N PRO A 55 -13.87 10.62 5.82
CA PRO A 55 -12.46 10.55 5.48
C PRO A 55 -11.57 11.37 6.42
N THR A 56 -11.95 12.62 6.70
CA THR A 56 -11.18 13.52 7.57
C THR A 56 -11.27 13.11 9.04
N TYR A 57 -12.45 12.63 9.45
CA TYR A 57 -12.65 12.09 10.79
C TYR A 57 -11.73 10.89 11.03
N MET A 58 -11.71 9.92 10.12
CA MET A 58 -10.89 8.71 10.24
C MET A 58 -9.40 9.02 10.20
N GLU A 59 -8.97 9.98 9.37
CA GLU A 59 -7.59 10.46 9.37
C GLU A 59 -7.19 11.05 10.72
N SER A 60 -8.01 11.97 11.24
CA SER A 60 -7.76 12.63 12.54
C SER A 60 -7.76 11.62 13.69
N TYR A 61 -8.68 10.65 13.65
CA TYR A 61 -8.78 9.56 14.61
C TYR A 61 -7.51 8.70 14.62
N CYS A 62 -7.06 8.26 13.44
CA CYS A 62 -5.86 7.44 13.31
C CYS A 62 -4.60 8.20 13.77
N LEU A 63 -4.47 9.48 13.40
CA LEU A 63 -3.37 10.33 13.85
C LEU A 63 -3.41 10.56 15.37
N GLY A 64 -4.61 10.72 15.94
CA GLY A 64 -4.83 10.86 17.38
C GLY A 64 -4.39 9.62 18.16
N ILE A 65 -4.84 8.43 17.74
CA ILE A 65 -4.39 7.15 18.34
C ILE A 65 -2.86 7.06 18.31
N LYS A 66 -2.28 7.30 17.14
CA LYS A 66 -0.84 7.18 16.95
C LYS A 66 -0.06 8.12 17.89
N ARG A 67 -0.51 9.37 18.00
CA ARG A 67 0.16 10.38 18.84
C ARG A 67 -0.06 10.14 20.34
N PHE A 68 -1.27 9.84 20.76
CA PHE A 68 -1.64 9.86 22.18
C PHE A 68 -1.66 8.48 22.83
N VAL A 69 -2.18 7.47 22.14
CA VAL A 69 -2.27 6.09 22.66
C VAL A 69 -0.93 5.38 22.47
N LEU A 70 -0.38 5.44 21.25
CA LEU A 70 0.88 4.78 20.92
C LEU A 70 2.12 5.62 21.28
N ARG A 71 1.93 6.91 21.61
CA ARG A 71 3.00 7.87 21.94
C ARG A 71 4.08 7.96 20.85
N GLU A 72 3.70 7.78 19.59
CA GLU A 72 4.61 7.91 18.45
C GLU A 72 4.67 9.36 17.97
N GLU A 73 5.87 9.88 17.72
CA GLU A 73 6.00 11.17 17.06
C GLU A 73 5.52 11.09 15.61
N LEU A 74 4.71 12.06 15.17
CA LEU A 74 4.25 12.14 13.79
C LEU A 74 5.39 12.43 12.79
N SER A 75 6.52 12.96 13.28
CA SER A 75 7.77 13.13 12.53
C SER A 75 8.29 11.79 11.98
N GLU A 76 8.08 10.70 12.72
CA GLU A 76 8.50 9.33 12.38
C GLU A 76 7.69 8.72 11.22
N LEU A 77 6.50 9.26 10.89
CA LEU A 77 5.75 8.80 9.70
C LEU A 77 6.52 9.00 8.41
N SER A 78 7.21 10.14 8.30
CA SER A 78 8.04 10.45 7.13
C SER A 78 9.21 9.48 7.01
N LYS A 79 9.88 9.16 8.13
CA LYS A 79 10.99 8.20 8.21
C LYS A 79 10.52 6.77 7.93
N ALA A 80 9.36 6.37 8.45
CA ALA A 80 8.76 5.07 8.16
C ALA A 80 8.42 4.92 6.65
N ARG A 81 7.84 5.96 6.04
CA ARG A 81 7.60 5.99 4.58
C ARG A 81 8.90 5.92 3.78
N GLN A 82 9.94 6.63 4.19
CA GLN A 82 11.26 6.55 3.54
C GLN A 82 11.88 5.16 3.67
N THR A 83 11.76 4.55 4.84
CA THR A 83 12.25 3.18 5.10
C THR A 83 11.51 2.17 4.23
N LEU A 84 10.19 2.28 4.12
CA LEU A 84 9.38 1.42 3.23
C LEU A 84 9.79 1.60 1.77
N LYS A 85 9.92 2.84 1.29
CA LYS A 85 10.40 3.13 -0.08
C LYS A 85 11.82 2.60 -0.31
N ARG A 86 12.70 2.63 0.70
CA ARG A 86 14.05 2.06 0.62
C ARG A 86 13.97 0.54 0.47
N LEU A 87 13.15 -0.13 1.29
CA LEU A 87 12.94 -1.58 1.21
C LEU A 87 12.35 -1.99 -0.15
N GLN A 88 11.37 -1.25 -0.67
CA GLN A 88 10.81 -1.49 -2.00
C GLN A 88 11.85 -1.37 -3.11
N ARG A 89 12.70 -0.32 -3.06
CA ARG A 89 13.81 -0.15 -4.01
C ARG A 89 14.84 -1.28 -3.93
N ILE A 90 15.20 -1.70 -2.71
CA ILE A 90 16.11 -2.83 -2.50
C ILE A 90 15.51 -4.10 -3.08
N ASN A 91 14.24 -4.39 -2.78
CA ASN A 91 13.56 -5.58 -3.30
C ASN A 91 13.52 -5.58 -4.83
N PHE A 92 13.20 -4.44 -5.45
CA PHE A 92 13.25 -4.29 -6.90
C PHE A 92 14.66 -4.54 -7.45
N ALA A 93 15.69 -3.94 -6.85
CA ALA A 93 17.07 -4.13 -7.27
C ALA A 93 17.54 -5.59 -7.14
N VAL A 94 17.18 -6.27 -6.06
CA VAL A 94 17.46 -7.70 -5.84
C VAL A 94 16.77 -8.54 -6.91
N ASN A 95 15.49 -8.30 -7.19
CA ASN A 95 14.76 -9.04 -8.22
C ASN A 95 15.35 -8.83 -9.62
N VAL A 96 15.75 -7.60 -9.97
CA VAL A 96 16.42 -7.30 -11.24
C VAL A 96 17.78 -8.00 -11.31
N PHE A 97 18.57 -7.95 -10.23
CA PHE A 97 19.86 -8.62 -10.17
C PHE A 97 19.71 -10.15 -10.34
N LEU A 98 18.76 -10.77 -9.63
CA LEU A 98 18.47 -12.19 -9.76
C LEU A 98 18.02 -12.54 -11.18
N PHE A 99 17.16 -11.74 -11.78
CA PHE A 99 16.72 -11.94 -13.16
C PHE A 99 17.89 -11.90 -14.15
N ILE A 100 18.79 -10.90 -14.03
CA ILE A 100 19.99 -10.80 -14.87
C ILE A 100 20.93 -11.99 -14.64
N ALA A 101 21.13 -12.40 -13.40
CA ALA A 101 21.98 -13.53 -13.05
C ALA A 101 21.45 -14.83 -13.67
N VAL A 102 20.14 -15.11 -13.51
CA VAL A 102 19.47 -16.26 -14.13
C VAL A 102 19.58 -16.19 -15.66
N TRP A 103 19.27 -15.04 -16.25
CA TRP A 103 19.38 -14.84 -17.70
C TRP A 103 20.80 -15.11 -18.22
N ARG A 104 21.83 -14.60 -17.54
CA ARG A 104 23.24 -14.84 -17.89
C ARG A 104 23.65 -16.31 -17.72
N LEU A 105 23.17 -16.99 -16.68
CA LEU A 105 23.44 -18.41 -16.51
C LEU A 105 22.79 -19.24 -17.63
N LEU A 106 21.53 -18.95 -17.98
CA LEU A 106 20.82 -19.63 -19.05
C LEU A 106 21.50 -19.45 -20.41
N ILE A 107 21.90 -18.22 -20.75
CA ILE A 107 22.57 -17.96 -22.04
C ILE A 107 23.93 -18.67 -22.11
N ASN A 108 24.70 -18.69 -21.02
CA ASN A 108 25.98 -19.39 -20.99
C ASN A 108 25.82 -20.90 -21.15
N ARG A 109 24.76 -21.49 -20.58
CA ARG A 109 24.47 -22.92 -20.69
C ARG A 109 23.95 -23.32 -22.07
N VAL A 110 23.18 -22.46 -22.74
CA VAL A 110 22.58 -22.77 -24.04
C VAL A 110 23.38 -22.14 -25.19
N ALA A 111 24.18 -22.95 -25.88
CA ALA A 111 25.02 -22.50 -26.99
C ALA A 111 24.22 -21.82 -28.12
N VAL A 112 23.01 -22.33 -28.43
CA VAL A 112 22.12 -21.75 -29.43
C VAL A 112 21.66 -20.34 -29.04
N ALA A 113 21.42 -20.09 -27.75
CA ALA A 113 21.02 -18.78 -27.25
C ALA A 113 22.16 -17.75 -27.37
N ARG A 114 23.42 -18.16 -27.17
CA ARG A 114 24.60 -17.31 -27.45
C ARG A 114 24.70 -16.94 -28.92
N THR A 115 24.51 -17.91 -29.82
CA THR A 115 24.57 -17.67 -31.26
C THR A 115 23.48 -16.71 -31.72
N LEU A 116 22.23 -16.91 -31.26
CA LEU A 116 21.10 -16.03 -31.56
C LEU A 116 21.31 -14.62 -30.99
N TRP A 117 21.83 -14.49 -29.76
CA TRP A 117 22.11 -13.19 -29.15
C TRP A 117 23.17 -12.40 -29.91
N ASN A 118 24.26 -13.05 -30.33
CA ASN A 118 25.29 -12.41 -31.16
C ASN A 118 24.73 -12.00 -32.53
N PHE A 119 23.86 -12.82 -33.12
CA PHE A 119 23.20 -12.50 -34.38
C PHE A 119 22.27 -11.29 -34.25
N LEU A 120 21.45 -11.25 -33.19
CA LEU A 120 20.54 -10.14 -32.88
C LEU A 120 21.29 -8.84 -32.58
N LEU A 121 22.36 -8.88 -31.77
CA LEU A 121 23.21 -7.71 -31.53
C LEU A 121 23.87 -7.21 -32.81
N GLY A 122 24.36 -8.12 -33.65
CA GLY A 122 24.93 -7.77 -34.96
C GLY A 122 23.90 -7.11 -35.88
N TRP A 123 22.67 -7.62 -35.91
CA TRP A 123 21.56 -7.04 -36.66
C TRP A 123 21.15 -5.66 -36.12
N ALA A 124 21.04 -5.51 -34.80
CA ALA A 124 20.75 -4.23 -34.15
C ALA A 124 21.82 -3.17 -34.47
N ILE A 125 23.11 -3.53 -34.43
CA ILE A 125 24.21 -2.64 -34.80
C ILE A 125 24.14 -2.27 -36.29
N ARG A 126 23.81 -3.21 -37.18
CA ARG A 126 23.63 -2.93 -38.62
C ARG A 126 22.47 -1.98 -38.88
N ILE A 127 21.34 -2.16 -38.19
CA ILE A 127 20.18 -1.28 -38.26
C ILE A 127 20.55 0.12 -37.73
N PHE A 128 21.16 0.21 -36.55
CA PHE A 128 21.59 1.47 -35.96
C PHE A 128 22.58 2.23 -36.85
N LYS A 129 23.55 1.52 -37.47
CA LYS A 129 24.49 2.11 -38.43
C LYS A 129 23.85 2.52 -39.76
N ARG A 130 22.69 1.96 -40.14
CA ARG A 130 21.92 2.37 -41.34
C ARG A 130 20.98 3.54 -41.08
N MET A 131 20.60 3.82 -39.82
CA MET A 131 19.70 4.92 -39.48
C MET A 131 20.24 6.37 -39.58
N PRO A 132 21.55 6.70 -39.64
CA PRO A 132 21.98 8.10 -39.66
C PRO A 132 21.91 8.77 -41.05
N LYS A 133 21.34 8.12 -42.08
CA LYS A 133 21.21 8.70 -43.43
C LYS A 133 19.83 9.25 -43.78
N VAL A 134 18.80 9.01 -42.95
CA VAL A 134 17.42 9.46 -43.26
C VAL A 134 17.06 10.80 -42.60
N ALA A 135 17.76 11.21 -41.53
CA ALA A 135 17.46 12.45 -40.79
C ALA A 135 18.23 13.71 -41.28
N LYS A 136 19.02 13.62 -42.34
CA LYS A 136 19.82 14.75 -42.89
C LYS A 136 19.45 15.15 -44.33
N SER A 137 18.29 14.73 -44.82
CA SER A 137 17.76 15.10 -46.15
C SER A 137 16.32 15.62 -46.02
N SER A 138 16.15 16.75 -45.34
CA SER A 138 15.01 17.66 -45.46
C SER A 138 15.47 19.07 -45.11
#